data_AF-A0A6A3DCV9-F1
#
_entry.id   AF-A0A6A3DCV9-F1
#
_cell.length_a   1.000
_cell.length_b   1.000
_cell.length_c   1.000
_cell.angle_alpha   90.00
_cell.angle_beta   90.00
_cell.angle_gamma   90.00
#
_symmetry.space_group_name_H-M   'P 1'
#
loop_
_entity.id
_entity.type
_entity.pdbx_description
1 polymer ?
#
loop_
_entity_poly.entity_id
_entity_poly.type
_entity_poly.pdbx_seq_one_letter_code
_entity_poly.pdbx_strand_id
1 'polypeptide(L)'
;MAISQSSLALLLIVAAASNGLSDASYLRNLGGTTIATNVNTYTSYGDYASAMLAAVNKQRATGGLKPLCLNKKLHAAAQRHSNDMAAKDFMAHDGSDGSSMSERITQAAYDWSAVAENVAAGQIDVADVMVAWINSPEHLENIMGDYTMFGSAYAFNKDCTYQHYWTQDFGSGDAEQCDGAAPTTKQETVVTPPPTTAAPATEAPTTAAPATEAPATPAPTTGEEVQGEAESPLQEEPAIPAPTTPTVESPAQKDCESNF
;
A
#
# COMPACT_ATOMS: atom_id res chain seq x y z
N MET A 1 -4.35 -32.43 -6.73
CA MET A 1 -4.25 -31.45 -7.82
C MET A 1 -4.78 -30.13 -7.27
N ALA A 2 -3.97 -29.08 -7.27
CA ALA A 2 -4.46 -27.72 -7.01
C ALA A 2 -4.66 -27.04 -8.37
N ILE A 3 -5.76 -26.31 -8.54
CA ILE A 3 -6.00 -25.50 -9.73
C ILE A 3 -5.48 -24.10 -9.41
N SER A 4 -4.45 -23.66 -10.14
CA SER A 4 -3.96 -22.28 -10.00
C SER A 4 -5.00 -21.32 -10.56
N GLN A 5 -5.46 -20.38 -9.73
CA GLN A 5 -6.30 -19.26 -10.15
C GLN A 5 -5.39 -18.23 -10.83
N SER A 6 -5.18 -18.37 -12.14
CA SER A 6 -4.44 -17.38 -12.93
C SER A 6 -5.35 -16.19 -13.21
N SER A 7 -5.27 -15.16 -12.37
CA SER A 7 -6.05 -13.93 -12.51
C SER A 7 -5.69 -13.22 -13.81
N LEU A 8 -6.67 -13.05 -14.71
CA LEU A 8 -6.50 -12.21 -15.90
C LEU A 8 -6.36 -10.74 -15.48
N ALA A 9 -5.21 -10.13 -15.77
CA ALA A 9 -5.04 -8.69 -15.63
C ALA A 9 -6.01 -7.96 -16.57
N LEU A 10 -6.93 -7.17 -16.01
CA LEU A 10 -7.91 -6.41 -16.79
C LEU A 10 -7.21 -5.22 -17.45
N LEU A 11 -7.02 -5.28 -18.77
CA LEU A 11 -6.27 -4.28 -19.55
C LEU A 11 -7.02 -2.94 -19.71
N LEU A 12 -7.15 -2.18 -18.62
CA LEU A 12 -7.81 -0.87 -18.56
C LEU A 12 -6.97 0.23 -19.21
N ILE A 13 -6.99 0.30 -20.54
CA ILE A 13 -6.57 1.50 -21.29
C ILE A 13 -7.64 2.59 -21.12
N VAL A 14 -7.59 3.30 -19.98
CA VAL A 14 -8.51 4.42 -19.70
C VAL A 14 -8.10 5.65 -20.51
N ALA A 15 -8.76 5.88 -21.64
CA ALA A 15 -8.68 7.15 -22.35
C ALA A 15 -9.33 8.25 -21.50
N ALA A 16 -8.52 9.14 -20.91
CA ALA A 16 -8.95 10.09 -19.88
C ALA A 16 -9.91 11.18 -20.43
N ALA A 17 -11.21 11.02 -20.18
CA ALA A 17 -12.24 11.97 -20.58
C ALA A 17 -12.36 13.17 -19.61
N SER A 18 -11.60 14.23 -19.89
CA SER A 18 -11.83 15.64 -19.50
C SER A 18 -11.96 16.08 -18.02
N ASN A 19 -12.24 15.20 -17.05
CA ASN A 19 -12.40 15.62 -15.64
C ASN A 19 -11.07 15.71 -14.86
N GLY A 20 -10.07 14.90 -15.22
CA GLY A 20 -8.83 14.70 -14.46
C GLY A 20 -7.88 15.91 -14.36
N LEU A 21 -8.16 17.01 -15.07
CA LEU A 21 -7.41 18.27 -14.95
C LEU A 21 -7.42 18.84 -13.52
N SER A 22 -8.52 18.61 -12.79
CA SER A 22 -8.68 19.04 -11.40
C SER A 22 -7.67 18.34 -10.48
N ASP A 23 -7.67 17.00 -10.51
CA ASP A 23 -6.89 16.18 -9.59
C ASP A 23 -5.40 16.15 -9.94
N ALA A 24 -5.06 16.09 -11.23
CA ALA A 24 -3.67 16.24 -11.67
C ALA A 24 -3.09 17.59 -11.24
N SER A 25 -3.85 18.69 -11.34
CA SER A 25 -3.42 20.00 -10.82
C SER A 25 -3.31 20.02 -9.29
N TYR A 26 -4.25 19.36 -8.59
CA TYR A 26 -4.29 19.26 -7.13
C TYR A 26 -3.20 18.34 -6.54
N LEU A 27 -2.64 17.40 -7.33
CA LEU A 27 -1.44 16.65 -7.00
C LEU A 27 -0.15 17.39 -7.38
N ARG A 28 -0.11 18.04 -8.55
CA ARG A 28 1.06 18.86 -8.99
C ARG A 28 1.36 20.02 -8.03
N ASN A 29 0.36 20.52 -7.30
CA ASN A 29 0.52 21.54 -6.25
C ASN A 29 1.00 20.99 -4.89
N LEU A 30 1.16 19.67 -4.71
CA LEU A 30 1.59 19.06 -3.44
C LEU A 30 3.10 19.06 -3.20
N GLY A 31 3.91 19.31 -4.23
CA GLY A 31 5.36 19.27 -4.09
C GLY A 31 5.91 20.28 -3.07
N GLY A 32 5.16 21.35 -2.75
CA GLY A 32 5.52 22.43 -1.82
C GLY A 32 6.76 23.26 -2.22
N THR A 33 7.48 22.78 -3.23
CA THR A 33 8.77 23.24 -3.73
C THR A 33 8.64 23.30 -5.24
N THR A 34 9.04 24.41 -5.86
CA THR A 34 8.94 24.61 -7.32
C THR A 34 10.06 23.85 -8.05
N ILE A 35 10.06 22.52 -7.95
CA ILE A 35 10.91 21.64 -8.75
C ILE A 35 10.50 21.80 -10.22
N ALA A 36 11.49 21.96 -11.10
CA ALA A 36 11.25 22.30 -12.50
C ALA A 36 10.46 21.19 -13.22
N THR A 37 9.32 21.57 -13.82
CA THR A 37 8.39 20.68 -14.52
C THR A 37 8.91 20.27 -15.92
N ASN A 38 10.10 19.68 -15.97
CA ASN A 38 10.78 19.19 -17.18
C ASN A 38 11.56 17.88 -16.94
N VAL A 39 11.20 17.10 -15.92
CA VAL A 39 11.65 15.71 -15.75
C VAL A 39 10.65 14.77 -16.42
N ASN A 40 10.90 14.43 -17.69
CA ASN A 40 10.20 13.33 -18.36
C ASN A 40 10.58 11.96 -17.76
N THR A 41 11.69 11.91 -17.02
CA THR A 41 12.19 10.73 -16.34
C THR A 41 12.79 11.10 -14.98
N TYR A 42 12.64 10.22 -14.00
CA TYR A 42 13.38 10.30 -12.74
C TYR A 42 14.72 9.57 -12.86
N THR A 43 15.74 10.09 -12.20
CA THR A 43 17.14 9.62 -12.30
C THR A 43 17.67 9.05 -10.99
N SER A 44 17.06 9.40 -9.85
CA SER A 44 17.35 8.85 -8.54
C SER A 44 16.06 8.62 -7.74
N TYR A 45 16.13 7.75 -6.72
CA TYR A 45 15.04 7.55 -5.75
C TYR A 45 14.62 8.86 -5.05
N GLY A 46 15.59 9.74 -4.77
CA GLY A 46 15.34 11.04 -4.13
C GLY A 46 14.53 12.00 -4.98
N ASP A 47 14.46 11.79 -6.30
CA ASP A 47 13.74 12.67 -7.23
C ASP A 47 12.21 12.53 -7.10
N TYR A 48 11.71 11.38 -6.61
CA TYR A 48 10.27 11.07 -6.54
C TYR A 48 9.79 10.52 -5.18
N ALA A 49 10.61 9.84 -4.38
CA ALA A 49 10.16 9.09 -3.20
C ALA A 49 9.33 9.92 -2.22
N SER A 50 9.79 11.14 -1.92
CA SER A 50 9.09 12.07 -1.01
C SER A 50 7.74 12.55 -1.59
N ALA A 51 7.64 12.75 -2.90
CA ALA A 51 6.40 13.14 -3.56
C ALA A 51 5.41 11.96 -3.62
N MET A 52 5.90 10.75 -3.90
CA MET A 52 5.10 9.53 -3.91
C MET A 52 4.51 9.25 -2.52
N LEU A 53 5.35 9.27 -1.46
CA LEU A 53 4.88 9.09 -0.10
C LEU A 53 3.89 10.20 0.33
N ALA A 54 4.13 11.45 -0.06
CA ALA A 54 3.22 12.55 0.25
C ALA A 54 1.85 12.38 -0.42
N ALA A 55 1.80 11.90 -1.68
CA ALA A 55 0.56 11.63 -2.39
C ALA A 55 -0.21 10.44 -1.75
N VAL A 56 0.47 9.33 -1.45
CA VAL A 56 -0.10 8.18 -0.73
C VAL A 56 -0.65 8.59 0.65
N ASN A 57 0.14 9.30 1.45
CA ASN A 57 -0.28 9.73 2.79
C ASN A 57 -1.42 10.76 2.76
N LYS A 58 -1.50 11.62 1.74
CA LYS A 58 -2.65 12.49 1.51
C LYS A 58 -3.91 11.69 1.20
N GLN A 59 -3.82 10.66 0.34
CA GLN A 59 -4.97 9.80 0.06
C GLN A 59 -5.43 9.05 1.32
N ARG A 60 -4.50 8.46 2.07
CA ARG A 60 -4.76 7.79 3.36
C ARG A 60 -5.46 8.71 4.37
N ALA A 61 -5.07 9.98 4.44
CA ALA A 61 -5.69 10.96 5.31
C ALA A 61 -7.19 11.22 4.99
N THR A 62 -7.66 10.97 3.76
CA THR A 62 -9.10 11.09 3.41
C THR A 62 -9.95 10.05 4.14
N GLY A 63 -9.39 8.88 4.47
CA GLY A 63 -10.01 7.85 5.31
C GLY A 63 -9.64 7.94 6.79
N GLY A 64 -8.95 9.01 7.22
CA GLY A 64 -8.48 9.17 8.60
C GLY A 64 -7.36 8.21 9.02
N LEU A 65 -6.71 7.53 8.07
CA LEU A 65 -5.66 6.54 8.33
C LEU A 65 -4.34 7.20 8.75
N LYS A 66 -3.50 6.43 9.45
CA LYS A 66 -2.15 6.87 9.81
C LYS A 66 -1.27 7.00 8.55
N PRO A 67 -0.38 8.01 8.50
CA PRO A 67 0.63 8.11 7.45
C PRO A 67 1.64 6.97 7.55
N LEU A 68 2.06 6.46 6.39
CA LEU A 68 3.18 5.54 6.24
C LEU A 68 4.52 6.29 6.32
N CYS A 69 5.59 5.56 6.56
CA CYS A 69 6.97 6.04 6.42
C CYS A 69 7.74 5.20 5.38
N LEU A 70 8.84 5.74 4.84
CA LEU A 70 9.70 4.98 3.92
C LEU A 70 10.38 3.80 4.64
N ASN A 71 10.56 2.68 3.94
CA ASN A 71 11.48 1.61 4.34
C ASN A 71 12.28 1.12 3.11
N LYS A 72 13.61 1.17 3.21
CA LYS A 72 14.56 0.85 2.14
C LYS A 72 14.49 -0.59 1.61
N LYS A 73 13.95 -1.54 2.39
CA LYS A 73 13.81 -2.93 1.97
C LYS A 73 12.60 -3.11 1.06
N LEU A 74 11.46 -2.48 1.42
CA LEU A 74 10.31 -2.36 0.52
C LEU A 74 10.70 -1.60 -0.75
N HIS A 75 11.50 -0.52 -0.65
CA HIS A 75 12.04 0.12 -1.86
C HIS A 75 12.93 -0.83 -2.70
N ALA A 76 13.78 -1.65 -2.08
CA ALA A 76 14.63 -2.60 -2.82
C ALA A 76 13.82 -3.70 -3.54
N ALA A 77 12.74 -4.20 -2.93
CA ALA A 77 11.83 -5.16 -3.56
C ALA A 77 11.05 -4.52 -4.73
N ALA A 78 10.44 -3.36 -4.52
CA ALA A 78 9.82 -2.57 -5.58
C ALA A 78 10.80 -2.25 -6.72
N GLN A 79 12.05 -1.89 -6.42
CA GLN A 79 13.04 -1.51 -7.44
C GLN A 79 13.56 -2.71 -8.23
N ARG A 80 13.67 -3.90 -7.60
CA ARG A 80 13.88 -5.17 -8.32
C ARG A 80 12.76 -5.40 -9.34
N HIS A 81 11.51 -5.15 -8.96
CA HIS A 81 10.34 -5.41 -9.83
C HIS A 81 10.18 -4.40 -10.96
N SER A 82 10.25 -3.09 -10.66
CA SER A 82 10.23 -2.05 -11.71
C SER A 82 11.36 -2.24 -12.73
N ASN A 83 12.57 -2.63 -12.28
CA ASN A 83 13.70 -2.90 -13.17
C ASN A 83 13.46 -4.14 -14.06
N ASP A 84 12.84 -5.19 -13.53
CA ASP A 84 12.53 -6.41 -14.28
C ASP A 84 11.46 -6.14 -15.35
N MET A 85 10.34 -5.53 -14.98
CA MET A 85 9.31 -5.05 -15.92
C MET A 85 9.90 -4.17 -17.04
N ALA A 86 10.79 -3.24 -16.70
CA ALA A 86 11.47 -2.35 -17.64
C ALA A 86 12.61 -2.99 -18.45
N ALA A 87 13.08 -4.19 -18.10
CA ALA A 87 14.05 -4.96 -18.90
C ALA A 87 13.37 -5.94 -19.87
N LYS A 88 12.15 -6.37 -19.55
CA LYS A 88 11.48 -7.54 -20.14
C LYS A 88 10.14 -7.22 -20.84
N ASP A 89 9.85 -5.94 -21.04
CA ASP A 89 8.67 -5.36 -21.69
C ASP A 89 7.31 -5.91 -21.22
N PHE A 90 7.12 -6.02 -19.90
CA PHE A 90 5.86 -6.52 -19.34
C PHE A 90 5.37 -5.68 -18.15
N MET A 91 4.12 -5.88 -17.77
CA MET A 91 3.51 -5.35 -16.55
C MET A 91 2.65 -6.46 -15.93
N ALA A 92 3.03 -6.89 -14.73
CA ALA A 92 2.36 -7.93 -13.95
C ALA A 92 2.81 -7.85 -12.47
N HIS A 93 2.15 -8.58 -11.57
CA HIS A 93 2.59 -8.71 -10.17
C HIS A 93 3.71 -9.76 -9.99
N ASP A 94 3.73 -10.83 -10.78
CA ASP A 94 4.82 -11.81 -10.76
C ASP A 94 5.99 -11.34 -11.64
N GLY A 95 7.22 -11.60 -11.20
CA GLY A 95 8.44 -11.29 -11.96
C GLY A 95 8.67 -12.23 -13.14
N SER A 96 9.57 -11.87 -14.06
CA SER A 96 9.97 -12.69 -15.20
C SER A 96 10.71 -13.98 -14.80
N ASP A 97 11.23 -14.03 -13.57
CA ASP A 97 11.78 -15.21 -12.91
C ASP A 97 10.73 -16.07 -12.17
N GLY A 98 9.46 -15.67 -12.22
CA GLY A 98 8.35 -16.30 -11.50
C GLY A 98 8.26 -15.93 -10.02
N SER A 99 9.04 -14.95 -9.53
CA SER A 99 8.96 -14.51 -8.13
C SER A 99 7.73 -13.63 -7.89
N SER A 100 6.95 -13.97 -6.87
CA SER A 100 5.82 -13.17 -6.40
C SER A 100 6.27 -11.98 -5.55
N MET A 101 5.39 -11.00 -5.36
CA MET A 101 5.62 -9.81 -4.51
C MET A 101 6.17 -10.16 -3.11
N SER A 102 5.54 -11.10 -2.41
CA SER A 102 5.92 -11.44 -1.04
C SER A 102 7.27 -12.15 -0.98
N GLU A 103 7.64 -12.89 -2.03
CA GLU A 103 8.98 -13.45 -2.19
C GLU A 103 10.03 -12.38 -2.47
N ARG A 104 9.73 -11.36 -3.30
CA ARG A 104 10.63 -10.21 -3.52
C ARG A 104 10.88 -9.42 -2.24
N ILE A 105 9.83 -9.13 -1.47
CA ILE A 105 9.92 -8.44 -0.16
C ILE A 105 10.71 -9.28 0.86
N THR A 106 10.49 -10.60 0.89
CA THR A 106 11.26 -11.53 1.74
C THR A 106 12.72 -11.64 1.31
N GLN A 107 13.02 -11.63 0.00
CA GLN A 107 14.38 -11.59 -0.56
C GLN A 107 15.10 -10.27 -0.22
N ALA A 108 14.38 -9.15 -0.10
CA ALA A 108 14.90 -7.89 0.43
C ALA A 108 15.12 -7.91 1.96
N ALA A 109 14.88 -9.05 2.61
CA ALA A 109 15.01 -9.29 4.06
C ALA A 109 14.14 -8.38 4.93
N TYR A 110 12.97 -7.96 4.42
CA TYR A 110 11.94 -7.28 5.20
C TYR A 110 11.11 -8.33 5.97
N ASP A 111 11.02 -8.20 7.29
CA ASP A 111 10.30 -9.11 8.19
C ASP A 111 8.86 -8.62 8.36
N TRP A 112 7.87 -9.35 7.82
CA TRP A 112 6.51 -8.85 7.61
C TRP A 112 5.40 -9.69 8.24
N SER A 113 4.36 -8.99 8.72
CA SER A 113 3.08 -9.55 9.13
C SER A 113 1.95 -9.28 8.12
N ALA A 114 2.07 -8.22 7.32
CA ALA A 114 1.18 -7.92 6.20
C ALA A 114 1.95 -7.15 5.11
N VAL A 115 1.64 -7.44 3.84
CA VAL A 115 2.19 -6.76 2.64
C VAL A 115 1.13 -6.63 1.54
N ALA A 116 1.30 -5.64 0.66
CA ALA A 116 0.56 -5.49 -0.59
C ALA A 116 1.41 -4.74 -1.64
N GLU A 117 1.04 -4.80 -2.92
CA GLU A 117 1.73 -4.11 -3.99
C GLU A 117 0.75 -3.47 -4.98
N ASN A 118 1.12 -2.30 -5.50
CA ASN A 118 0.53 -1.71 -6.71
C ASN A 118 1.59 -1.64 -7.81
N VAL A 119 1.28 -2.13 -9.01
CA VAL A 119 2.12 -1.96 -10.21
C VAL A 119 1.45 -1.01 -11.21
N ALA A 120 2.22 -0.31 -12.03
CA ALA A 120 1.72 0.47 -13.16
C ALA A 120 2.78 0.66 -14.23
N ALA A 121 2.34 0.95 -15.46
CA ALA A 121 3.22 1.26 -16.58
C ALA A 121 2.60 2.29 -17.53
N GLY A 122 3.45 3.16 -18.09
CA GLY A 122 3.09 4.20 -19.07
C GLY A 122 2.85 5.61 -18.51
N GLN A 123 2.71 5.77 -17.20
CA GLN A 123 2.49 7.08 -16.57
C GLN A 123 3.83 7.80 -16.35
N ILE A 124 3.91 9.07 -16.76
CA ILE A 124 5.18 9.80 -16.86
C ILE A 124 5.68 10.26 -15.49
N ASP A 125 4.77 10.76 -14.64
CA ASP A 125 5.11 11.32 -13.32
C ASP A 125 4.26 10.78 -12.16
N VAL A 126 4.68 11.11 -10.93
CA VAL A 126 4.03 10.69 -9.68
C VAL A 126 2.55 11.08 -9.59
N ALA A 127 2.14 12.21 -10.16
CA ALA A 127 0.75 12.63 -10.11
C ALA A 127 -0.11 11.76 -11.04
N ASP A 128 0.37 11.51 -12.27
CA ASP A 128 -0.35 10.71 -13.26
C ASP A 128 -0.51 9.24 -12.82
N VAL A 129 0.51 8.65 -12.19
CA VAL A 129 0.43 7.27 -11.68
C VAL A 129 -0.44 7.15 -10.42
N MET A 130 -0.39 8.13 -9.51
CA MET A 130 -1.29 8.16 -8.36
C MET A 130 -2.76 8.35 -8.78
N VAL A 131 -3.04 9.14 -9.82
CA VAL A 131 -4.38 9.24 -10.42
C VAL A 131 -4.82 7.90 -11.01
N ALA A 132 -3.93 7.14 -11.65
CA ALA A 132 -4.25 5.81 -12.18
C ALA A 132 -4.64 4.82 -11.05
N TRP A 133 -3.85 4.73 -9.98
CA TRP A 133 -4.14 3.84 -8.86
C TRP A 133 -5.36 4.26 -8.03
N ILE A 134 -5.58 5.57 -7.77
CA ILE A 134 -6.75 6.04 -7.01
C ILE A 134 -8.07 5.77 -7.76
N ASN A 135 -8.06 5.79 -9.09
CA ASN A 135 -9.24 5.47 -9.91
C ASN A 135 -9.48 3.95 -10.12
N SER A 136 -8.64 3.08 -9.55
CA SER A 136 -8.78 1.62 -9.62
C SER A 136 -9.08 1.07 -8.22
N PRO A 137 -10.27 0.47 -7.97
CA PRO A 137 -10.67 0.05 -6.62
C PRO A 137 -9.64 -0.86 -5.92
N GLU A 138 -9.12 -1.88 -6.61
CA GLU A 138 -8.15 -2.85 -6.06
C GLU A 138 -6.83 -2.17 -5.65
N HIS A 139 -6.33 -1.22 -6.45
CA HIS A 139 -5.12 -0.47 -6.13
C HIS A 139 -5.34 0.58 -5.03
N LEU A 140 -6.55 1.14 -4.94
CA LEU A 140 -6.96 2.05 -3.88
C LEU A 140 -7.11 1.30 -2.54
N GLU A 141 -7.63 0.07 -2.53
CA GLU A 141 -7.70 -0.77 -1.33
C GLU A 141 -6.30 -1.01 -0.73
N ASN A 142 -5.29 -1.29 -1.55
CA ASN A 142 -3.89 -1.38 -1.11
C ASN A 142 -3.38 -0.07 -0.50
N ILE A 143 -3.63 1.09 -1.16
CA ILE A 143 -3.27 2.42 -0.64
C ILE A 143 -3.93 2.69 0.73
N MET A 144 -5.12 2.15 0.97
CA MET A 144 -5.94 2.36 2.17
C MET A 144 -5.82 1.24 3.22
N GLY A 145 -4.97 0.22 3.03
CA GLY A 145 -4.80 -0.88 3.99
C GLY A 145 -4.09 -0.50 5.30
N ASP A 146 -4.14 -1.37 6.32
CA ASP A 146 -3.53 -1.12 7.65
C ASP A 146 -2.01 -1.38 7.67
N TYR A 147 -1.30 -0.62 6.85
CA TYR A 147 0.15 -0.62 6.73
C TYR A 147 0.80 0.48 7.56
N THR A 148 2.09 0.31 7.85
CA THR A 148 2.91 1.25 8.63
C THR A 148 4.12 1.77 7.84
N MET A 149 4.61 0.98 6.89
CA MET A 149 5.79 1.26 6.05
C MET A 149 5.46 1.15 4.56
N PHE A 150 6.29 1.83 3.76
CA PHE A 150 6.10 2.01 2.33
C PHE A 150 7.45 1.97 1.58
N GLY A 151 7.48 1.24 0.48
CA GLY A 151 8.48 1.31 -0.57
C GLY A 151 7.83 1.78 -1.86
N SER A 152 8.61 2.40 -2.74
CA SER A 152 8.20 2.62 -4.12
C SER A 152 9.41 2.64 -5.03
N ALA A 153 9.17 2.38 -6.31
CA ALA A 153 10.20 2.34 -7.32
C ALA A 153 9.71 2.86 -8.66
N TYR A 154 10.67 3.35 -9.43
CA TYR A 154 10.54 3.80 -10.81
C TYR A 154 11.65 3.17 -11.64
N ALA A 155 11.32 2.74 -12.86
CA ALA A 155 12.30 2.41 -13.88
C ALA A 155 11.88 3.01 -15.22
N PHE A 156 12.87 3.35 -16.05
CA PHE A 156 12.66 3.89 -17.38
C PHE A 156 13.47 3.11 -18.42
N ASN A 157 12.81 2.69 -19.50
CA ASN A 157 13.48 2.12 -20.67
C ASN A 157 12.81 2.59 -21.96
N LYS A 158 13.44 3.52 -22.67
CA LYS A 158 12.97 4.13 -23.93
C LYS A 158 12.67 3.13 -25.07
N ASP A 159 13.21 1.91 -25.01
CA ASP A 159 13.09 0.91 -26.08
C ASP A 159 11.95 -0.10 -25.84
N CYS A 160 11.28 -0.03 -24.69
CA CYS A 160 10.13 -0.86 -24.31
C CYS A 160 8.78 -0.19 -24.61
N THR A 161 7.71 -0.98 -24.65
CA THR A 161 6.34 -0.58 -25.01
C THR A 161 5.78 0.53 -24.11
N TYR A 162 5.95 0.44 -22.79
CA TYR A 162 5.37 1.40 -21.84
C TYR A 162 6.33 2.53 -21.44
N GLN A 163 7.64 2.33 -21.65
CA GLN A 163 8.75 3.19 -21.25
C GLN A 163 8.91 3.48 -19.75
N HIS A 164 7.84 3.85 -19.04
CA HIS A 164 7.83 4.15 -17.61
C HIS A 164 7.20 2.99 -16.84
N TYR A 165 7.86 2.50 -15.79
CA TYR A 165 7.41 1.38 -14.97
C TYR A 165 7.47 1.73 -13.49
N TRP A 166 6.43 1.38 -12.75
CA TRP A 166 6.20 1.79 -11.37
C TRP A 166 5.79 0.62 -10.49
N THR A 167 6.28 0.63 -9.25
CA THR A 167 5.88 -0.31 -8.20
C THR A 167 5.74 0.45 -6.87
N GLN A 168 4.71 0.13 -6.08
CA GLN A 168 4.56 0.51 -4.68
C GLN A 168 4.48 -0.75 -3.83
N ASP A 169 5.31 -0.87 -2.80
CA ASP A 169 5.25 -1.96 -1.83
C ASP A 169 4.76 -1.41 -0.48
N PHE A 170 3.68 -1.94 0.05
CA PHE A 170 3.12 -1.58 1.35
C PHE A 170 3.46 -2.68 2.37
N GLY A 171 3.72 -2.31 3.63
CA GLY A 171 4.07 -3.30 4.64
C GLY A 171 3.82 -2.91 6.09
N SER A 172 3.76 -3.94 6.94
CA SER A 172 3.83 -3.88 8.40
C SER A 172 4.66 -5.05 8.94
N GLY A 173 5.38 -4.85 10.05
CA GLY A 173 6.20 -5.87 10.70
C GLY A 173 6.90 -5.36 11.96
N ASP A 174 6.86 -6.15 13.05
CA ASP A 174 7.29 -5.72 14.39
C ASP A 174 8.81 -5.59 14.57
N ALA A 175 9.60 -6.13 13.63
CA ALA A 175 11.06 -6.01 13.60
C ALA A 175 11.55 -4.87 12.68
N GLU A 176 10.65 -4.27 11.90
CA GLU A 176 10.97 -3.27 10.88
C GLU A 176 10.85 -1.83 11.42
N GLN A 177 11.52 -0.90 10.74
CA GLN A 177 11.59 0.50 11.14
C GLN A 177 11.52 1.43 9.92
N CYS A 178 11.05 2.65 10.15
CA CYS A 178 11.12 3.72 9.16
C CYS A 178 12.58 4.08 8.84
N ASP A 179 12.89 4.37 7.59
CA ASP A 179 14.17 4.98 7.21
C ASP A 179 14.36 6.31 7.95
N GLY A 180 15.55 6.52 8.50
CA GLY A 180 15.86 7.69 9.30
C GLY A 180 15.33 7.66 10.74
N ALA A 181 14.58 6.63 11.15
CA ALA A 181 14.40 6.35 12.56
C ALA A 181 15.78 6.04 13.19
N ALA A 182 16.07 6.67 14.32
CA ALA A 182 17.24 6.28 15.11
C ALA A 182 17.03 4.83 15.58
N PRO A 183 18.02 3.93 15.42
CA PRO A 183 17.83 2.52 15.73
C PRO A 183 17.50 2.38 17.22
N THR A 184 16.26 1.97 17.51
CA THR A 184 15.87 1.52 18.84
C THR A 184 16.55 0.19 19.10
N THR A 185 17.81 0.26 19.56
CA THR A 185 18.50 -0.84 20.22
C THR A 185 17.52 -1.42 21.24
N LYS A 186 17.04 -2.65 21.00
CA LYS A 186 16.25 -3.38 21.99
C LYS A 186 17.09 -3.38 23.26
N GLN A 187 16.63 -2.69 24.30
CA GLN A 187 17.35 -2.66 25.57
C GLN A 187 17.40 -4.08 26.09
N GLU A 188 18.56 -4.70 25.96
CA GLU A 188 18.88 -5.94 26.64
C GLU A 188 18.61 -5.69 28.13
N THR A 189 17.60 -6.38 28.67
CA THR A 189 17.11 -6.10 30.02
C THR A 189 18.16 -6.57 31.02
N VAL A 190 19.09 -5.67 31.36
CA VAL A 190 20.08 -5.86 32.42
C VAL A 190 19.32 -6.17 33.70
N VAL A 191 19.27 -7.46 34.04
CA VAL A 191 18.56 -7.96 35.23
C VAL A 191 19.35 -7.50 36.45
N THR A 192 18.95 -6.36 37.01
CA THR A 192 19.51 -5.85 38.26
C THR A 192 19.28 -6.90 39.36
N PRO A 193 20.31 -7.35 40.08
CA PRO A 193 20.12 -8.25 41.20
C PRO A 193 19.26 -7.58 42.29
N PRO A 194 18.46 -8.36 43.05
CA PRO A 194 17.49 -7.81 43.99
C PRO A 194 18.16 -7.07 45.16
N PRO A 195 17.49 -6.07 45.76
CA PRO A 195 18.06 -5.26 46.83
C PRO A 195 18.22 -6.06 48.13
N THR A 196 19.40 -5.97 48.74
CA THR A 196 19.67 -6.52 50.08
C THR A 196 18.86 -5.78 51.14
N THR A 197 18.13 -6.54 51.96
CA THR A 197 17.20 -6.03 52.97
C THR A 197 17.90 -5.33 54.15
N ALA A 198 17.38 -4.17 54.57
CA ALA A 198 17.61 -3.60 55.90
C ALA A 198 16.37 -2.82 56.39
N ALA A 199 15.90 -3.12 57.60
CA ALA A 199 14.77 -2.53 58.32
C ALA A 199 14.88 -2.92 59.82
N PRO A 200 14.07 -2.42 60.78
CA PRO A 200 12.96 -1.45 60.67
C PRO A 200 13.00 -0.30 61.72
N ALA A 201 12.03 0.63 61.62
CA ALA A 201 11.44 1.41 62.73
C ALA A 201 10.02 1.86 62.29
N THR A 202 8.91 1.28 62.75
CA THR A 202 8.23 1.41 64.06
C THR A 202 7.26 2.61 64.14
N GLU A 203 5.98 2.33 63.84
CA GLU A 203 4.71 2.83 64.44
C GLU A 203 4.48 4.37 64.61
N ALA A 204 3.45 5.01 64.00
CA ALA A 204 1.97 4.91 64.17
C ALA A 204 1.43 5.68 65.42
N PRO A 205 0.11 5.98 65.60
CA PRO A 205 -1.10 5.65 64.82
C PRO A 205 -2.08 6.84 64.59
N THR A 206 -3.38 6.56 64.30
CA THR A 206 -4.63 7.37 64.53
C THR A 206 -5.41 7.79 63.25
N THR A 207 -6.76 7.71 63.08
CA THR A 207 -7.87 6.87 63.63
C THR A 207 -9.18 7.10 62.83
N ALA A 208 -10.01 6.04 62.67
CA ALA A 208 -11.46 5.99 62.35
C ALA A 208 -12.04 6.35 60.96
N ALA A 209 -13.25 5.79 60.72
CA ALA A 209 -14.18 5.97 59.58
C ALA A 209 -15.54 6.52 60.14
N PRO A 210 -16.80 6.27 59.65
CA PRO A 210 -17.32 5.36 58.59
C PRO A 210 -18.46 5.91 57.67
N ALA A 211 -18.99 5.04 56.77
CA ALA A 211 -20.33 5.06 56.11
C ALA A 211 -20.63 6.21 55.10
N THR A 212 -21.48 6.08 54.07
CA THR A 212 -22.19 4.96 53.36
C THR A 212 -22.41 5.40 51.86
N GLU A 213 -23.24 4.88 50.93
CA GLU A 213 -24.37 3.92 50.89
C GLU A 213 -24.53 3.25 49.49
N ALA A 214 -25.74 2.80 49.12
CA ALA A 214 -26.15 2.28 47.79
C ALA A 214 -27.59 2.82 47.45
N PRO A 215 -28.33 2.48 46.36
CA PRO A 215 -28.10 1.47 45.29
C PRO A 215 -28.57 1.86 43.84
N ALA A 216 -28.71 0.84 42.97
CA ALA A 216 -29.68 0.68 41.85
C ALA A 216 -29.31 1.04 40.38
N THR A 217 -29.82 0.16 39.49
CA THR A 217 -29.83 0.10 38.00
C THR A 217 -31.19 0.66 37.45
N PRO A 218 -31.53 0.70 36.12
CA PRO A 218 -31.15 -0.19 35.01
C PRO A 218 -30.87 0.49 33.63
N ALA A 219 -30.78 -0.34 32.58
CA ALA A 219 -30.48 0.02 31.19
C ALA A 219 -31.73 0.42 30.35
N PRO A 220 -31.56 1.04 29.16
CA PRO A 220 -32.63 1.25 28.18
C PRO A 220 -32.90 0.00 27.32
N THR A 221 -34.15 -0.13 26.86
CA THR A 221 -34.70 -1.28 26.12
C THR A 221 -34.57 -1.14 24.60
N THR A 222 -34.45 -2.27 23.89
CA THR A 222 -34.52 -2.34 22.42
C THR A 222 -35.96 -2.48 21.92
N GLY A 223 -36.33 -1.72 20.89
CA GLY A 223 -37.43 -2.05 19.99
C GLY A 223 -38.43 -0.93 19.69
N GLU A 224 -38.61 -0.64 18.41
CA GLU A 224 -39.93 -0.40 17.80
C GLU A 224 -39.88 -0.88 16.34
N GLU A 225 -40.99 -1.35 15.79
CA GLU A 225 -41.10 -1.91 14.42
C GLU A 225 -41.39 -0.82 13.38
N VAL A 226 -40.94 -1.05 12.14
CA VAL A 226 -41.66 -0.56 10.94
C VAL A 226 -41.76 -1.73 9.96
N GLN A 227 -42.98 -2.01 9.51
CA GLN A 227 -43.32 -3.13 8.63
C GLN A 227 -43.30 -2.71 7.14
N GLY A 228 -43.70 -3.62 6.23
CA GLY A 228 -43.63 -3.52 4.76
C GLY A 228 -44.11 -2.20 4.13
N GLU A 229 -43.80 -1.90 2.88
CA GLU A 229 -44.05 -2.65 1.63
C GLU A 229 -43.26 -1.95 0.48
N ALA A 230 -43.10 -2.43 -0.76
CA ALA A 230 -43.58 -3.62 -1.47
C ALA A 230 -42.55 -4.00 -2.56
N GLU A 231 -42.70 -5.20 -3.15
CA GLU A 231 -41.89 -5.65 -4.29
C GLU A 231 -42.27 -4.97 -5.62
N SER A 232 -41.32 -4.87 -6.55
CA SER A 232 -41.59 -4.67 -7.97
C SER A 232 -40.46 -5.28 -8.83
N PRO A 233 -40.77 -5.74 -10.05
CA PRO A 233 -40.13 -6.95 -10.57
C PRO A 233 -38.83 -6.73 -11.32
N LEU A 234 -37.98 -7.77 -11.27
CA LEU A 234 -36.86 -7.97 -12.18
C LEU A 234 -37.34 -7.96 -13.64
N GLN A 235 -36.63 -7.25 -14.51
CA GLN A 235 -36.77 -7.39 -15.96
C GLN A 235 -35.67 -8.30 -16.49
N GLU A 236 -36.03 -9.17 -17.42
CA GLU A 236 -35.18 -10.24 -17.93
C GLU A 236 -34.28 -9.71 -19.07
N GLU A 237 -32.97 -9.66 -18.84
CA GLU A 237 -31.99 -9.18 -19.83
C GLU A 237 -31.68 -10.30 -20.86
N PRO A 238 -31.70 -10.02 -22.18
CA PRO A 238 -31.56 -11.06 -23.19
C PRO A 238 -30.14 -11.65 -23.23
N ALA A 239 -30.06 -12.98 -23.16
CA ALA A 239 -28.78 -13.70 -23.12
C ALA A 239 -27.90 -13.44 -24.37
N ILE A 240 -26.72 -12.85 -24.14
CA ILE A 240 -25.68 -12.68 -25.16
C ILE A 240 -25.04 -14.06 -25.42
N PRO A 241 -24.88 -14.50 -26.70
CA PRO A 241 -24.25 -15.78 -27.00
C PRO A 241 -22.77 -15.77 -26.65
N ALA A 242 -22.27 -16.86 -26.04
CA ALA A 242 -20.88 -16.97 -25.63
C ALA A 242 -19.91 -16.87 -26.82
N PRO A 243 -18.84 -16.04 -26.75
CA PRO A 243 -17.85 -15.96 -27.81
C PRO A 243 -17.03 -17.25 -27.88
N THR A 244 -16.92 -17.82 -29.08
CA THR A 244 -16.08 -19.00 -29.34
C THR A 244 -14.60 -18.64 -29.20
N THR A 245 -13.90 -19.27 -28.27
CA THR A 245 -12.48 -18.99 -27.99
C THR A 245 -11.58 -19.37 -29.18
N PRO A 246 -10.83 -18.43 -29.77
CA PRO A 246 -9.68 -18.77 -30.60
C PRO A 246 -8.52 -19.18 -29.69
N THR A 247 -7.79 -20.24 -30.04
CA THR A 247 -6.53 -20.58 -29.36
C THR A 247 -5.47 -19.54 -29.71
N VAL A 248 -5.12 -18.69 -28.75
CA VAL A 248 -4.02 -17.72 -28.89
C VAL A 248 -2.76 -18.36 -28.29
N GLU A 249 -1.77 -18.66 -29.13
CA GLU A 249 -0.41 -18.90 -28.64
C GLU A 249 0.12 -17.63 -27.98
N SER A 250 0.77 -17.78 -26.82
CA SER A 250 1.38 -16.64 -26.14
C SER A 250 2.51 -16.08 -27.01
N PRO A 251 2.49 -14.78 -27.39
CA PRO A 251 3.55 -14.20 -28.20
C PRO A 251 4.88 -14.25 -27.43
N ALA A 252 5.97 -14.54 -28.13
CA ALA A 252 7.28 -14.66 -27.52
C ALA A 252 7.69 -13.35 -26.82
N GLN A 253 8.17 -13.48 -25.58
CA GLN A 253 8.64 -12.38 -24.75
C GLN A 253 9.75 -11.62 -25.48
N LYS A 254 9.50 -10.35 -25.80
CA LYS A 254 10.44 -9.48 -26.50
C LYS A 254 11.28 -8.74 -25.46
N ASP A 255 12.43 -9.30 -25.11
CA ASP A 255 13.45 -8.62 -24.32
C ASP A 255 13.77 -7.24 -24.93
N CYS A 256 13.88 -6.20 -24.10
CA CYS A 256 14.25 -4.86 -24.56
C CYS A 256 15.75 -4.80 -24.81
N GLU A 257 16.21 -5.36 -25.94
CA GLU A 257 17.61 -5.39 -26.35
C GLU A 257 18.21 -3.96 -26.44
N SER A 258 18.91 -3.56 -25.38
CA SER A 258 19.59 -2.27 -25.27
C SER A 258 20.77 -2.22 -26.24
N ASN A 259 20.55 -1.63 -27.42
CA ASN A 259 21.58 -1.46 -28.44
C ASN A 259 22.53 -0.30 -28.05
N PHE A 260 23.64 -0.64 -27.39
CA PHE A 260 24.76 0.24 -27.02
C PHE A 260 26.11 -0.44 -27.28
#